data_AF-A0A495YJG7-F1
#
_entry.id   AF-A0A495YJG7-F1
#
_cell.length_a   1.000
_cell.length_b   1.000
_cell.length_c   1.000
_cell.angle_alpha   90.00
_cell.angle_beta   90.00
_cell.angle_gamma   90.00
#
_symmetry.space_group_name_H-M   'P 1'
#
loop_
_entity.id
_entity.type
_entity.pdbx_description
1 polymer ?
#
loop_
_entity_poly.entity_id
_entity_poly.type
_entity_poly.pdbx_seq_one_letter_code
_entity_poly.pdbx_strand_id
1 'polypeptide(L)'
;MLSDDQGIIEQAANVETSALLDGRSNPKSAAALQYRFQLAILGKDQELEALIEEVRKKGAKADRQAIESGEYFFSLLLSRDAAGLRALIEKRHANIKSAWPDLEDFISYLGTLETKICWRRGIQIEIDHPLVPMELMPVKPLDHYDDVYDFLKPGWVPPPQGLIGRVSRWFKT
;
A
#
# COMPACT_ATOMS: atom_id res chain seq x y z
N MET A 1 1.52 3.72 0.09
CA MET A 1 1.35 2.79 -1.06
C MET A 1 0.42 3.32 -2.15
N LEU A 2 -0.48 4.27 -1.86
CA LEU A 2 -1.29 4.95 -2.88
C LEU A 2 -0.53 6.04 -3.67
N SER A 3 0.67 6.40 -3.24
CA SER A 3 1.57 7.27 -4.01
C SER A 3 1.92 6.63 -5.35
N ASP A 4 2.15 7.47 -6.36
CA ASP A 4 2.74 7.09 -7.64
C ASP A 4 4.24 7.43 -7.75
N ASP A 5 4.81 8.06 -6.73
CA ASP A 5 6.24 8.36 -6.63
C ASP A 5 7.05 7.11 -6.27
N GLN A 6 7.91 6.67 -7.20
CA GLN A 6 8.71 5.45 -7.06
C GLN A 6 9.66 5.50 -5.86
N GLY A 7 10.26 6.66 -5.57
CA GLY A 7 11.19 6.80 -4.44
C GLY A 7 10.50 6.60 -3.09
N ILE A 8 9.33 7.20 -2.90
CA ILE A 8 8.51 7.03 -1.68
C ILE A 8 8.05 5.58 -1.52
N ILE A 9 7.68 4.92 -2.63
CA ILE A 9 7.22 3.53 -2.62
C ILE A 9 8.36 2.60 -2.23
N GLU A 10 9.52 2.74 -2.85
CA GLU A 10 10.70 1.94 -2.53
C GLU A 10 11.16 2.19 -1.10
N GLN A 11 11.19 3.44 -0.65
CA GLN A 11 11.52 3.79 0.73
C GLN A 11 10.55 3.11 1.71
N ALA A 12 9.25 3.23 1.49
CA ALA A 12 8.22 2.62 2.35
C ALA A 12 8.28 1.09 2.32
N ALA A 13 8.54 0.49 1.16
CA ALA A 13 8.61 -0.96 0.99
C ALA A 13 9.92 -1.56 1.55
N ASN A 14 10.96 -0.77 1.75
CA ASN A 14 12.22 -1.20 2.39
C ASN A 14 12.32 -0.80 3.87
N VAL A 15 11.25 -0.29 4.49
CA VAL A 15 11.26 0.02 5.93
C VAL A 15 11.53 -1.24 6.74
N GLU A 16 12.59 -1.22 7.54
CA GLU A 16 12.93 -2.25 8.53
C GLU A 16 12.76 -1.69 9.95
N THR A 17 11.64 -2.02 10.60
CA THR A 17 11.46 -1.77 12.03
C THR A 17 11.94 -2.96 12.84
N SER A 18 12.29 -2.76 14.11
CA SER A 18 12.64 -3.87 15.02
C SER A 18 11.54 -4.94 15.05
N ALA A 19 10.28 -4.52 15.19
CA ALA A 19 9.12 -5.41 15.17
C ALA A 19 9.02 -6.24 13.86
N LEU A 20 9.36 -5.63 12.72
CA LEU A 20 9.38 -6.35 11.45
C LEU A 20 10.51 -7.39 11.43
N LEU A 21 11.72 -7.00 11.82
CA LEU A 21 12.89 -7.88 11.83
C LEU A 21 12.69 -9.08 12.76
N ASP A 22 12.15 -8.85 13.95
CA ASP A 22 11.90 -9.89 14.95
C ASP A 22 10.79 -10.86 14.51
N GLY A 23 9.79 -10.35 13.78
CA GLY A 23 8.59 -11.10 13.45
C GLY A 23 8.56 -11.72 12.05
N ARG A 24 9.34 -11.24 11.07
CA ARG A 24 9.21 -11.62 9.65
C ARG A 24 9.48 -13.10 9.35
N SER A 25 10.23 -13.79 10.21
CA SER A 25 10.53 -15.22 10.08
C SER A 25 9.40 -16.14 10.58
N ASN A 26 8.46 -15.62 11.37
CA ASN A 26 7.31 -16.39 11.84
C ASN A 26 6.14 -16.23 10.84
N PRO A 27 5.79 -17.25 10.04
CA PRO A 27 4.80 -17.13 8.97
C PRO A 27 3.38 -16.78 9.44
N LYS A 28 3.10 -16.90 10.75
CA LYS A 28 1.82 -16.54 11.38
C LYS A 28 1.75 -15.10 11.88
N SER A 29 2.87 -14.37 11.88
CA SER A 29 2.93 -13.03 12.47
C SER A 29 2.41 -11.98 11.49
N ALA A 30 1.90 -10.87 12.04
CA ALA A 30 1.54 -9.70 11.25
C ALA A 30 2.77 -9.11 10.52
N ALA A 31 3.94 -9.15 11.16
CA ALA A 31 5.21 -8.73 10.56
C ALA A 31 5.56 -9.57 9.31
N ALA A 32 5.36 -10.88 9.34
CA ALA A 32 5.58 -11.72 8.16
C ALA A 32 4.56 -11.47 7.05
N LEU A 33 3.31 -11.12 7.38
CA LEU A 33 2.34 -10.66 6.38
C LEU A 33 2.77 -9.33 5.74
N GLN A 34 3.15 -8.36 6.57
CA GLN A 34 3.70 -7.08 6.11
C GLN A 34 4.91 -7.28 5.19
N TYR A 35 5.83 -8.18 5.57
CA TYR A 35 7.02 -8.46 4.77
C TYR A 35 6.66 -9.07 3.40
N ARG A 36 5.70 -10.01 3.34
CA ARG A 36 5.19 -10.53 2.06
C ARG A 36 4.62 -9.43 1.16
N PHE A 37 3.90 -8.46 1.73
CA PHE A 37 3.46 -7.28 0.98
C PHE A 37 4.63 -6.44 0.46
N GLN A 38 5.65 -6.17 1.29
CA GLN A 38 6.85 -5.45 0.84
C GLN A 38 7.53 -6.15 -0.34
N LEU A 39 7.68 -7.48 -0.29
CA LEU A 39 8.25 -8.26 -1.40
C LEU A 39 7.38 -8.22 -2.66
N ALA A 40 6.06 -8.29 -2.52
CA ALA A 40 5.12 -8.17 -3.63
C ALA A 40 5.21 -6.79 -4.32
N ILE A 41 5.34 -5.72 -3.52
CA ILE A 41 5.52 -4.34 -4.01
C ILE A 41 6.85 -4.19 -4.76
N LEU A 42 7.94 -4.70 -4.17
CA LEU A 42 9.29 -4.62 -4.74
C LEU A 42 9.52 -5.60 -5.89
N GLY A 43 8.60 -6.54 -6.09
CA GLY A 43 8.71 -7.60 -7.07
C GLY A 43 9.82 -8.60 -6.84
N LYS A 44 10.12 -8.89 -5.57
CA LYS A 44 11.08 -9.91 -5.16
C LYS A 44 10.42 -11.29 -5.18
N ASP A 45 10.03 -11.74 -6.36
CA ASP A 45 9.13 -12.89 -6.54
C ASP A 45 9.71 -14.21 -6.01
N GLN A 46 11.01 -14.45 -6.20
CA GLN A 46 11.68 -15.66 -5.69
C GLN A 46 11.64 -15.73 -4.16
N GLU A 47 11.87 -14.59 -3.50
CA GLU A 47 11.83 -14.50 -2.05
C GLU A 47 10.38 -14.64 -1.53
N LEU A 48 9.43 -14.02 -2.24
CA LEU A 48 8.01 -14.14 -1.93
C LEU A 48 7.53 -15.59 -2.05
N GLU A 49 7.90 -16.31 -3.12
CA GLU A 49 7.58 -17.72 -3.33
C GLU A 49 8.10 -18.59 -2.17
N ALA A 50 9.35 -18.36 -1.73
CA ALA A 50 9.92 -19.08 -0.60
C ALA A 50 9.12 -18.87 0.70
N LEU A 51 8.64 -17.65 0.95
CA LEU A 51 7.78 -17.36 2.11
C LEU A 51 6.39 -18.00 1.98
N ILE A 52 5.81 -18.03 0.77
CA ILE A 52 4.54 -18.73 0.52
C ILE A 52 4.68 -20.22 0.87
N GLU A 53 5.81 -20.85 0.52
CA GLU A 53 6.07 -22.24 0.85
C GLU A 53 6.19 -22.49 2.36
N GLU A 54 6.82 -21.57 3.11
CA GLU A 54 6.83 -21.68 4.58
C GLU A 54 5.44 -21.48 5.20
N VAL A 55 4.59 -20.64 4.60
CA VAL A 55 3.19 -20.46 5.01
C VAL A 55 2.40 -21.74 4.72
N ARG A 56 2.60 -22.37 3.57
CA ARG A 56 1.99 -23.67 3.22
C ARG A 56 2.28 -24.73 4.27
N LYS A 57 3.52 -24.78 4.79
CA LYS A 57 3.92 -25.76 5.82
C LYS A 57 3.45 -25.38 7.23
N LYS A 58 3.66 -24.12 7.64
CA LYS A 58 3.63 -23.70 9.06
C LYS A 58 2.76 -22.47 9.34
N GLY A 59 2.08 -21.92 8.33
CA GLY A 59 1.23 -20.74 8.44
C GLY A 59 -0.02 -20.96 9.29
N ALA A 60 -0.86 -19.92 9.40
CA ALA A 60 -2.16 -20.02 10.05
C ALA A 60 -3.05 -21.02 9.29
N LYS A 61 -4.01 -21.65 9.98
CA LYS A 61 -4.91 -22.62 9.34
C LYS A 61 -5.65 -22.02 8.14
N ALA A 62 -6.16 -20.79 8.29
CA ALA A 62 -6.87 -20.09 7.22
C ALA A 62 -5.97 -19.85 6.00
N ASP A 63 -4.74 -19.39 6.21
CA ASP A 63 -3.79 -19.16 5.11
C ASP A 63 -3.45 -20.45 4.36
N ARG A 64 -3.19 -21.54 5.09
CA ARG A 64 -2.92 -22.85 4.48
C ARG A 64 -4.09 -23.34 3.63
N GLN A 65 -5.31 -23.21 4.15
CA GLN A 65 -6.53 -23.56 3.42
C GLN A 65 -6.74 -22.67 2.19
N ALA A 66 -6.44 -21.37 2.28
CA ALA A 66 -6.50 -20.46 1.14
C ALA A 66 -5.48 -20.87 0.06
N ILE A 67 -4.26 -21.29 0.44
CA ILE A 67 -3.26 -21.80 -0.52
C ILE A 67 -3.77 -23.08 -1.20
N GLU A 68 -4.29 -24.03 -0.43
CA GLU A 68 -4.81 -25.31 -0.95
C GLU A 68 -6.02 -25.14 -1.89
N SER A 69 -6.88 -24.16 -1.61
CA SER A 69 -8.06 -23.84 -2.43
C SER A 69 -7.78 -22.91 -3.62
N GLY A 70 -6.54 -22.42 -3.77
CA GLY A 70 -6.19 -21.45 -4.81
C GLY A 70 -6.72 -20.04 -4.56
N GLU A 71 -7.12 -19.71 -3.32
CA GLU A 71 -7.66 -18.41 -2.93
C GLU A 71 -6.65 -17.56 -2.14
N TYR A 72 -5.35 -17.82 -2.29
CA TYR A 72 -4.31 -17.09 -1.57
C TYR A 72 -3.71 -15.98 -2.44
N PHE A 73 -3.89 -14.72 -2.02
CA PHE A 73 -3.54 -13.52 -2.79
C PHE A 73 -2.13 -13.58 -3.40
N PHE A 74 -1.10 -13.89 -2.61
CA PHE A 74 0.28 -13.88 -3.10
C PHE A 74 0.53 -14.99 -4.14
N SER A 75 -0.11 -16.15 -4.01
CA SER A 75 -0.02 -17.23 -5.01
C SER A 75 -0.70 -16.85 -6.32
N LEU A 76 -1.87 -16.21 -6.23
CA LEU A 76 -2.59 -15.68 -7.39
C LEU A 76 -1.80 -14.56 -8.09
N LEU A 77 -1.14 -13.70 -7.31
CA LEU A 77 -0.29 -12.62 -7.82
C LEU A 77 0.90 -13.17 -8.61
N LEU A 78 1.61 -14.17 -8.08
CA LEU A 78 2.78 -14.77 -8.75
C LEU A 78 2.39 -15.57 -10.00
N SER A 79 1.24 -16.24 -9.98
CA SER A 79 0.68 -16.90 -11.16
C SER A 79 0.00 -15.95 -12.16
N ARG A 80 -0.12 -14.66 -11.81
CA ARG A 80 -0.80 -13.62 -12.58
C ARG A 80 -2.27 -13.94 -12.90
N ASP A 81 -2.96 -14.67 -12.02
CA ASP A 81 -4.36 -15.04 -12.21
C ASP A 81 -5.28 -13.85 -11.92
N ALA A 82 -5.53 -13.04 -12.96
CA ALA A 82 -6.38 -11.85 -12.88
C ALA A 82 -7.82 -12.15 -12.43
N ALA A 83 -8.38 -13.28 -12.86
CA ALA A 83 -9.75 -13.65 -12.51
C ALA A 83 -9.85 -14.08 -11.04
N GLY A 84 -8.90 -14.90 -10.59
CA GLY A 84 -8.80 -15.30 -9.19
C GLY A 84 -8.54 -14.12 -8.25
N LEU A 85 -7.62 -13.21 -8.62
CA LEU A 85 -7.35 -11.98 -7.87
C LEU A 85 -8.60 -11.12 -7.72
N ARG A 86 -9.30 -10.84 -8.82
CA ARG A 86 -10.55 -10.08 -8.81
C ARG A 86 -11.58 -10.72 -7.89
N ALA A 87 -11.84 -12.00 -8.07
CA ALA A 87 -12.86 -12.73 -7.30
C ALA A 87 -12.53 -12.76 -5.79
N LEU A 88 -11.26 -12.95 -5.43
CA LEU A 88 -10.81 -12.95 -4.04
C LEU A 88 -11.03 -11.58 -3.39
N ILE A 89 -10.63 -10.51 -4.08
CA ILE A 89 -10.74 -9.14 -3.57
C ILE A 89 -12.22 -8.76 -3.40
N GLU A 90 -13.05 -8.90 -4.44
CA GLU A 90 -14.48 -8.53 -4.40
C GLU A 90 -15.26 -9.31 -3.33
N LYS A 91 -15.00 -10.62 -3.18
CA LYS A 91 -15.79 -11.47 -2.28
C LYS A 91 -15.32 -11.43 -0.83
N ARG A 92 -14.00 -11.36 -0.58
CA ARG A 92 -13.46 -11.46 0.79
C ARG A 92 -12.78 -10.19 1.24
N HIS A 93 -11.73 -9.77 0.55
CA HIS A 93 -10.79 -8.79 1.11
C HIS A 93 -11.36 -7.37 1.11
N ALA A 94 -12.21 -7.03 0.14
CA ALA A 94 -12.92 -5.75 0.10
C ALA A 94 -13.94 -5.59 1.25
N ASN A 95 -14.47 -6.70 1.76
CA ASN A 95 -15.53 -6.74 2.77
C ASN A 95 -15.02 -6.85 4.22
N ILE A 96 -13.69 -6.88 4.44
CA ILE A 96 -13.13 -6.92 5.79
C ILE A 96 -13.48 -5.64 6.51
N LYS A 97 -14.13 -5.78 7.67
CA LYS A 97 -14.47 -4.66 8.53
C LYS A 97 -13.26 -4.18 9.31
N SER A 98 -13.08 -2.87 9.30
CA SER A 98 -12.00 -2.22 10.01
C SER A 98 -12.26 -2.28 11.52
N ALA A 99 -11.21 -2.12 12.33
CA ALA A 99 -11.39 -2.13 13.77
C ALA A 99 -12.23 -0.92 14.20
N TRP A 100 -12.03 0.23 13.53
CA TRP A 100 -12.65 1.51 13.88
C TRP A 100 -13.49 2.02 12.69
N PRO A 101 -14.71 1.51 12.46
CA PRO A 101 -15.48 1.76 11.24
C PRO A 101 -15.70 3.24 10.92
N ASP A 102 -15.99 4.06 11.93
CA ASP A 102 -16.24 5.51 11.74
C ASP A 102 -15.02 6.27 11.18
N LEU A 103 -13.82 5.71 11.35
CA LEU A 103 -12.55 6.31 10.95
C LEU A 103 -11.85 5.56 9.82
N GLU A 104 -12.30 4.35 9.46
CA GLU A 104 -11.54 3.47 8.56
C GLU A 104 -12.42 2.88 7.43
N ASP A 105 -13.74 2.74 7.61
CA ASP A 105 -14.65 2.14 6.60
C ASP A 105 -15.02 3.12 5.45
N PHE A 106 -14.25 4.18 5.22
CA PHE A 106 -14.38 5.00 4.01
C PHE A 106 -13.58 4.43 2.81
N ILE A 107 -12.64 3.51 3.08
CA ILE A 107 -11.88 2.79 2.06
C ILE A 107 -11.56 1.38 2.57
N SER A 108 -11.75 0.36 1.73
CA SER A 108 -11.31 -0.98 2.07
C SER A 108 -9.80 -1.04 1.95
N TYR A 109 -9.09 -0.86 3.07
CA TYR A 109 -7.64 -0.76 3.06
C TYR A 109 -6.97 -1.96 2.38
N LEU A 110 -7.37 -3.18 2.75
CA LEU A 110 -6.77 -4.40 2.20
C LEU A 110 -7.11 -4.56 0.71
N GLY A 111 -8.39 -4.47 0.34
CA GLY A 111 -8.82 -4.60 -1.05
C GLY A 111 -8.18 -3.55 -1.96
N THR A 112 -8.07 -2.30 -1.49
CA THR A 112 -7.41 -1.21 -2.20
C THR A 112 -5.91 -1.45 -2.36
N LEU A 113 -5.22 -1.85 -1.28
CA LEU A 113 -3.78 -2.14 -1.33
C LEU A 113 -3.47 -3.26 -2.33
N GLU A 114 -4.19 -4.37 -2.25
CA GLU A 114 -4.01 -5.52 -3.12
C GLU A 114 -4.30 -5.18 -4.59
N THR A 115 -5.38 -4.44 -4.85
CA THR A 115 -5.69 -3.96 -6.20
C THR A 115 -4.59 -3.06 -6.74
N LYS A 116 -4.07 -2.10 -5.93
CA LYS A 116 -2.98 -1.22 -6.35
C LYS A 116 -1.70 -2.00 -6.64
N ILE A 117 -1.40 -3.05 -5.86
CA ILE A 117 -0.27 -3.96 -6.13
C ILE A 117 -0.47 -4.66 -7.47
N CYS A 118 -1.66 -5.18 -7.77
CA CYS A 118 -1.96 -5.81 -9.05
C CYS A 118 -1.66 -4.86 -10.22
N TRP A 119 -2.15 -3.61 -10.14
CA TRP A 119 -1.90 -2.59 -11.16
C TRP A 119 -0.42 -2.25 -11.33
N ARG A 120 0.32 -2.09 -10.22
CA ARG A 120 1.79 -1.89 -10.24
C ARG A 120 2.54 -3.05 -10.90
N ARG A 121 1.98 -4.25 -10.77
CA ARG A 121 2.53 -5.49 -11.33
C ARG A 121 2.05 -5.76 -12.77
N GLY A 122 1.38 -4.77 -13.38
CA GLY A 122 0.85 -4.86 -14.75
C GLY A 122 -0.33 -5.81 -14.89
N ILE A 123 -1.06 -6.08 -13.81
CA ILE A 123 -2.28 -6.89 -13.78
C ILE A 123 -3.44 -5.94 -13.47
N GLN A 124 -3.95 -5.30 -14.52
CA GLN A 124 -4.99 -4.27 -14.41
C GLN A 124 -6.36 -4.93 -14.23
N ILE A 125 -6.70 -5.28 -12.99
CA ILE A 125 -8.02 -5.80 -12.61
C ILE A 125 -8.94 -4.65 -12.22
N GLU A 126 -10.20 -4.75 -12.64
CA GLU A 126 -11.29 -3.86 -12.22
C GLU A 126 -12.06 -4.50 -11.07
N ILE A 127 -12.26 -3.77 -9.98
CA ILE A 127 -12.97 -4.23 -8.79
C ILE A 127 -14.30 -3.48 -8.68
N ASP A 128 -15.41 -4.22 -8.73
CA ASP A 128 -16.74 -3.66 -8.52
C ASP A 128 -17.08 -3.67 -7.02
N HIS A 129 -16.55 -2.71 -6.28
CA HIS A 129 -16.83 -2.56 -4.85
C HIS A 129 -16.78 -1.08 -4.44
N PRO A 130 -17.80 -0.54 -3.73
CA PRO A 130 -17.89 0.89 -3.42
C PRO A 130 -16.75 1.43 -2.55
N LEU A 131 -16.08 0.56 -1.79
CA LEU A 131 -14.93 0.91 -0.95
C LEU A 131 -13.57 0.69 -1.61
N VAL A 132 -13.52 0.30 -2.89
CA VAL A 132 -12.27 0.17 -3.66
C VAL A 132 -12.28 1.23 -4.76
N PRO A 133 -11.67 2.41 -4.53
CA PRO A 133 -11.70 3.51 -5.50
C PRO A 133 -10.75 3.21 -6.67
N MET A 134 -11.33 2.82 -7.81
CA MET A 134 -10.57 2.44 -9.00
C MET A 134 -9.76 3.61 -9.57
N GLU A 135 -10.17 4.85 -9.33
CA GLU A 135 -9.46 6.07 -9.71
C GLU A 135 -8.07 6.18 -9.08
N LEU A 136 -7.81 5.48 -7.97
CA LEU A 136 -6.50 5.45 -7.32
C LEU A 136 -5.56 4.37 -7.89
N MET A 137 -6.05 3.46 -8.73
CA MET A 137 -5.29 2.29 -9.20
C MET A 137 -4.28 2.61 -10.31
N PRO A 138 -4.59 3.42 -11.33
CA PRO A 138 -3.61 3.84 -12.32
C PRO A 138 -2.33 4.34 -11.65
N VAL A 139 -1.18 3.92 -12.17
CA VAL A 139 0.13 4.40 -11.71
C VAL A 139 0.60 5.40 -12.75
N LYS A 140 0.20 6.66 -12.56
CA LYS A 140 0.51 7.73 -13.50
C LYS A 140 1.01 8.93 -12.68
N PRO A 141 2.33 9.09 -12.54
CA PRO A 141 2.90 10.33 -12.05
C PRO A 141 2.31 11.50 -12.84
N LEU A 142 2.01 12.61 -12.17
CA LEU A 142 1.67 13.84 -12.86
C LEU A 142 2.88 14.29 -13.68
N ASP A 143 2.63 14.77 -14.90
CA ASP A 143 3.69 15.27 -15.79
C ASP A 143 4.46 16.44 -15.16
N HIS A 144 3.78 17.20 -14.30
CA HIS A 144 4.31 18.33 -13.53
C HIS A 144 3.53 18.47 -12.22
N TYR A 145 4.24 18.81 -11.14
CA TYR A 145 3.63 19.31 -9.91
C TYR A 145 3.73 20.83 -9.94
N ASP A 146 2.59 21.53 -9.95
CA ASP A 146 2.60 22.99 -9.85
C ASP A 146 3.15 23.39 -8.48
N ASP A 147 4.19 24.22 -8.45
CA ASP A 147 4.68 24.89 -7.24
C ASP A 147 3.73 26.04 -6.85
N VAL A 148 2.47 25.70 -6.55
CA VAL A 148 1.39 26.68 -6.30
C VAL A 148 1.66 27.50 -5.04
N TYR A 149 2.46 26.97 -4.12
CA TYR A 149 2.73 27.63 -2.85
C TYR A 149 4.09 28.32 -2.85
N ASP A 150 4.10 29.61 -2.45
CA ASP A 150 5.32 30.40 -2.35
C ASP A 150 6.40 29.74 -1.47
N PHE A 151 6.00 28.99 -0.44
CA PHE A 151 6.93 28.31 0.47
C PHE A 151 7.68 27.12 -0.15
N LEU A 152 7.24 26.64 -1.31
CA LEU A 152 7.93 25.59 -2.06
C LEU A 152 8.98 26.18 -3.02
N LYS A 153 8.95 27.50 -3.28
CA LYS A 153 9.86 28.14 -4.22
C LYS A 153 11.31 28.15 -3.69
N PRO A 154 12.32 27.88 -4.55
CA PRO A 154 13.72 27.99 -4.16
C PRO A 154 14.04 29.36 -3.55
N GLY A 155 14.67 29.36 -2.37
CA GLY A 155 15.06 30.59 -1.67
C GLY A 155 13.93 31.27 -0.89
N TRP A 156 12.75 30.65 -0.75
CA TRP A 156 11.73 31.17 0.14
C TRP A 156 12.20 31.14 1.60
N VAL A 157 11.94 32.23 2.32
CA VAL A 157 12.22 32.36 3.75
C VAL A 157 10.89 32.65 4.44
N PRO A 158 10.56 31.96 5.55
CA PRO A 158 9.33 32.25 6.26
C PRO A 158 9.29 33.71 6.71
N PRO A 159 8.13 34.39 6.61
CA PRO A 159 8.02 35.74 7.12
C PRO A 159 8.33 35.75 8.63
N PRO A 160 8.97 36.82 9.14
CA PRO A 160 9.29 36.92 10.55
C PRO A 160 8.03 36.66 11.39
N GLN A 161 8.15 35.80 12.41
CA GLN A 161 7.05 35.47 13.31
C GLN A 161 7.05 36.39 14.55
N GLY A 162 5.93 36.45 15.26
CA GLY A 162 5.79 37.27 16.47
C GLY A 162 5.42 38.74 16.22
N LEU A 163 5.47 39.57 17.28
CA LEU A 163 5.01 40.96 17.25
C LEU A 163 5.74 41.80 16.19
N ILE A 164 7.06 41.64 16.08
CA ILE A 164 7.90 42.37 15.11
C ILE A 164 7.50 42.03 13.66
N GLY A 165 7.13 40.77 13.40
CA GLY A 165 6.68 40.30 12.09
C GLY A 165 5.24 40.66 11.71
N ARG A 166 4.40 41.04 12.68
CA ARG A 166 3.06 41.59 12.42
C ARG A 166 3.15 43.07 12.03
N VAL A 167 4.00 43.83 12.72
CA VAL A 167 4.21 45.26 12.46
C VAL A 167 4.83 45.49 11.08
N SER A 168 5.82 44.69 10.68
CA SER A 168 6.47 44.83 9.36
C SER A 168 5.57 44.54 8.16
N ARG A 169 4.47 43.78 8.32
CA ARG A 169 3.48 43.52 7.27
C ARG A 169 2.55 44.70 7.01
N TRP A 170 2.28 45.53 8.01
CA TRP A 170 1.45 46.73 7.85
C TRP A 170 2.14 47.86 7.08
N PHE A 171 3.48 47.90 7.05
CA PHE A 171 4.25 48.93 6.34
C PHE A 171 4.64 48.55 4.90
N LYS A 172 4.27 47.36 4.43
CA LYS A 172 4.58 46.86 3.07
C LYS A 172 3.36 46.83 2.12
N THR A 173 2.24 47.45 2.51
CA THR A 173 1.08 47.70 1.63
C THR A 173 1.10 49.15 1.21
#